data_AF-A0A0F9H6W2-F1
#
_entry.id   AF-A0A0F9H6W2-F1
#
_cell.length_a   1.000
_cell.length_b   1.000
_cell.length_c   1.000
_cell.angle_alpha   90.00
_cell.angle_beta   90.00
_cell.angle_gamma   90.00
#
_symmetry.space_group_name_H-M   'P 1'
#
loop_
_entity.id
_entity.type
_entity.pdbx_description
1 polymer ?
#
loop_
_entity_poly.entity_id
_entity_poly.type
_entity_poly.pdbx_seq_one_letter_code
_entity_poly.pdbx_strand_id
1 'polypeptide(L)' 'LKDEDFQEGSLKKLSNIRPNRIFTADAHIILYKLGTLKNEKIEEVINKIILIIKS' A
#
# COMPACT_ATOMS: atom_id res chain seq x y z
N LEU A 1 -1.21 1.89 8.76
CA LEU A 1 0.23 1.78 8.50
C LEU A 1 0.95 2.36 9.70
N LYS A 2 1.40 1.46 10.57
CA LYS A 2 2.40 1.72 11.61
C LYS A 2 3.71 1.02 11.22
N ASP A 3 4.78 1.26 11.96
CA ASP A 3 6.11 0.70 11.65
C ASP A 3 6.10 -0.84 11.59
N GLU A 4 5.26 -1.49 12.40
CA GLU A 4 5.07 -2.95 12.40
C GLU A 4 4.52 -3.53 11.09
N ASP A 5 3.87 -2.72 10.26
CA ASP A 5 3.31 -3.13 8.97
C ASP A 5 4.41 -3.24 7.88
N PHE A 6 5.62 -2.72 8.13
CA PHE A 6 6.73 -2.66 7.16
C PHE A 6 7.74 -3.78 7.39
N GLN A 7 8.22 -4.38 6.30
CA GLN A 7 9.36 -5.28 6.28
C GLN A 7 10.68 -4.50 6.18
N GLU A 8 10.67 -3.37 5.47
CA GLU A 8 11.82 -2.49 5.27
C GLU A 8 11.33 -1.04 5.16
N GLY A 9 12.05 -0.08 5.72
CA GLY A 9 11.65 1.34 5.73
C GLY A 9 10.44 1.63 6.61
N SER A 10 9.92 2.86 6.55
CA SER A 10 8.77 3.29 7.35
C SER A 10 8.14 4.56 6.77
N LEU A 11 7.02 4.98 7.36
CA LEU A 11 6.42 6.29 7.11
C LEU A 11 6.65 7.19 8.32
N LYS A 12 6.91 8.48 8.07
CA LYS A 12 7.12 9.48 9.15
C LYS A 12 5.92 9.65 10.09
N LYS A 13 4.73 9.22 9.66
CA LYS A 13 3.49 9.30 10.44
C LYS A 13 2.58 8.12 10.14
N LEU A 14 1.74 7.80 11.13
CA LEU A 14 0.66 6.83 10.95
C LEU A 14 -0.21 7.22 9.76
N SER A 15 -0.43 6.26 8.86
CA SER A 15 -1.08 6.51 7.57
C SER A 15 -2.02 5.37 7.18
N ASN A 16 -2.91 5.60 6.22
CA ASN A 16 -3.87 4.62 5.72
C ASN A 16 -3.73 4.42 4.21
N ILE A 17 -3.82 3.17 3.77
CA ILE A 17 -3.93 2.83 2.34
C ILE A 17 -5.36 3.14 1.90
N ARG A 18 -5.53 3.64 0.67
CA ARG A 18 -6.85 3.95 0.08
C ARG A 18 -7.13 2.99 -1.09
N PRO A 19 -7.65 1.77 -0.83
CA PRO A 19 -7.97 0.79 -1.88
C PRO A 19 -8.95 1.30 -2.95
N ASN A 20 -9.75 2.31 -2.63
CA ASN A 20 -10.69 2.96 -3.55
C ASN A 20 -10.06 4.05 -4.43
N ARG A 21 -8.74 4.24 -4.40
CA ARG A 21 -8.00 5.18 -5.26
C ARG A 21 -6.89 4.45 -6.00
N ILE A 22 -7.26 3.72 -7.04
CA ILE A 22 -6.34 3.00 -7.93
C ILE A 22 -6.24 3.77 -9.24
N PHE A 23 -5.03 3.90 -9.77
CA PHE A 23 -4.77 4.53 -11.06
C PHE A 23 -3.57 3.86 -11.72
N THR A 24 -3.50 3.96 -13.05
CA THR A 24 -2.34 3.53 -13.83
C THR A 24 -1.36 4.69 -13.93
N ALA A 25 -0.08 4.43 -13.67
CA ALA A 25 0.98 5.43 -13.72
C ALA A 25 2.18 4.93 -14.52
N ASP A 26 2.91 5.84 -15.15
CA ASP A 26 4.20 5.55 -15.75
C ASP A 26 5.27 5.37 -14.66
N ALA A 27 6.16 4.39 -14.81
CA ALA A 27 7.16 4.07 -13.79
C ALA A 27 8.14 5.23 -13.50
N HIS A 28 8.38 6.11 -14.47
CA HIS A 28 9.27 7.27 -14.31
C HIS A 28 8.71 8.32 -13.34
N ILE A 29 7.43 8.26 -12.95
CA ILE A 29 6.88 9.15 -11.92
C ILE A 29 7.41 8.83 -10.51
N ILE A 30 7.99 7.64 -10.31
CA ILE A 30 8.46 7.18 -9.01
C ILE A 30 9.88 7.72 -8.77
N LEU A 31 10.01 8.72 -7.89
CA LEU A 31 11.32 9.31 -7.56
C LEU A 31 12.19 8.38 -6.69
N TYR A 32 11.60 7.75 -5.68
CA TYR A 32 12.31 6.85 -4.76
C TYR A 32 11.35 5.89 -4.03
N LYS A 33 11.91 4.82 -3.47
CA LYS A 33 11.20 3.85 -2.63
C LYS A 33 11.29 4.27 -1.16
N LEU A 34 10.13 4.41 -0.49
CA LEU A 34 10.06 4.74 0.95
C LEU A 34 10.19 3.52 1.86
N GLY A 35 9.72 2.36 1.41
CA GLY A 35 9.72 1.13 2.21
C GLY A 35 9.01 -0.02 1.49
N THR A 36 9.04 -1.18 2.11
CA THR A 36 8.40 -2.43 1.68
C THR A 36 7.41 -2.85 2.76
N LEU A 37 6.15 -3.05 2.40
CA LEU A 37 5.14 -3.59 3.32
C LEU A 37 5.33 -5.10 3.51
N LYS A 38 4.94 -5.62 4.67
CA LYS A 38 4.88 -7.08 4.89
C LYS A 38 3.81 -7.71 4.02
N ASN A 39 4.04 -8.97 3.62
CA ASN A 39 3.11 -9.74 2.80
C ASN A 39 1.70 -9.82 3.41
N GLU A 40 1.59 -10.03 4.72
CA GLU A 40 0.31 -10.04 5.44
C GLU A 40 -0.52 -8.78 5.19
N LYS A 41 0.14 -7.61 5.16
CA LYS A 41 -0.52 -6.33 4.94
C LYS A 41 -0.92 -6.14 3.48
N ILE A 42 -0.10 -6.62 2.56
CA ILE A 42 -0.40 -6.61 1.12
C ILE A 42 -1.64 -7.47 0.84
N GLU A 43 -1.71 -8.67 1.41
CA GLU A 43 -2.87 -9.57 1.28
C GLU A 43 -4.17 -8.94 1.82
N GLU A 44 -4.11 -8.24 2.97
CA GLU A 44 -5.28 -7.50 3.48
C GLU A 44 -5.78 -6.45 2.47
N VAL A 45 -4.86 -5.74 1.81
CA VAL A 45 -5.20 -4.71 0.82
C VAL A 45 -5.79 -5.34 -0.43
N ILE A 46 -5.20 -6.42 -0.94
CA ILE A 46 -5.71 -7.16 -2.11
C ILE A 46 -7.15 -7.62 -1.86
N ASN A 47 -7.42 -8.23 -0.71
CA ASN A 47 -8.76 -8.68 -0.33
C ASN A 47 -9.77 -7.52 -0.27
N LYS A 48 -9.36 -6.35 0.25
CA LYS A 48 -10.19 -5.14 0.24
C LYS A 48 -10.46 -4.62 -1.18
N ILE A 49 -9.48 -4.66 -2.07
CA ILE A 49 -9.66 -4.27 -3.48
C ILE A 49 -10.67 -5.19 -4.16
N ILE A 50 -10.52 -6.52 -3.99
CA ILE A 50 -11.44 -7.51 -4.53
C ILE A 50 -12.87 -7.27 -4.02
N LEU A 51 -13.03 -6.99 -2.72
CA LEU A 51 -14.33 -6.70 -2.14
C LEU A 51 -14.98 -5.46 -2.77
N ILE A 52 -14.22 -4.38 -2.95
CA ILE A 52 -14.72 -3.14 -3.56
C ILE A 52 -15.15 -3.36 -5.01
N ILE A 53 -14.41 -4.15 -5.79
CA ILE A 53 -14.72 -4.42 -7.20
C ILE A 53 -15.91 -5.38 -7.36
N LYS A 54 -16.10 -6.31 -6.43
CA LYS A 54 -17.22 -7.25 -6.45
C LYS A 54 -18.54 -6.65 -5.95
N SER A 55 -18.50 -5.50 -5.28
CA SER A 55 -19.66 -4.81 -4.71
C SER A 55 -20.38 -3.98 -5.77
#